data_AF-A0A3D1TUM8-F1
#
_entry.id   AF-A0A3D1TUM8-F1
#
_cell.length_a   1.000
_cell.length_b   1.000
_cell.length_c   1.000
_cell.angle_alpha   90.00
_cell.angle_beta   90.00
_cell.angle_gamma   90.00
#
_symmetry.space_group_name_H-M   'P 1'
#
loop_
_entity.id
_entity.type
_entity.pdbx_description
1 polymer ?
#
loop_
_entity_poly.entity_id
_entity_poly.type
_entity_poly.pdbx_seq_one_letter_code
_entity_poly.pdbx_strand_id
1 'polypeptide(L)'
;MSTAPVVDPTHVFYFLAVVFLTGLVGAAAFGCFQTLLEARQHRADHQHLSGSFRHCRYCRWGNAVLHEESVRFEDRDRVTVRCYFCHSCGLPQWFVRRVPLTHFAEP
;
A
#
# COMPACT_ATOMS: atom_id res chain seq x y z
N MET A 1 22.39 14.38 -64.87
CA MET A 1 21.00 14.69 -64.48
C MET A 1 20.68 13.87 -63.23
N SER A 2 20.54 14.53 -62.09
CA SER A 2 20.29 13.88 -60.79
C SER A 2 18.78 13.76 -60.59
N THR A 3 18.25 12.54 -60.55
CA THR A 3 16.84 12.28 -60.25
C THR A 3 16.64 12.32 -58.74
N ALA A 4 15.90 13.31 -58.26
CA ALA A 4 15.50 13.37 -56.85
C ALA A 4 14.69 12.11 -56.48
N PRO A 5 14.93 11.49 -55.32
CA PRO A 5 14.18 10.32 -54.91
C PRO A 5 12.71 10.70 -54.66
N VAL A 6 11.81 10.09 -55.42
CA VAL A 6 10.37 10.14 -55.16
C VAL A 6 10.12 9.28 -53.93
N VAL A 7 9.92 9.92 -52.78
CA VAL A 7 9.57 9.22 -51.54
C VAL A 7 8.11 8.79 -51.64
N ASP A 8 7.90 7.48 -51.66
CA ASP A 8 6.57 6.88 -51.75
C ASP A 8 5.77 7.23 -50.47
N PRO A 9 4.61 7.92 -50.60
CA PRO A 9 3.86 8.43 -49.44
C PRO A 9 3.45 7.31 -48.47
N THR A 10 3.30 6.09 -48.96
CA THR A 10 3.02 4.89 -48.15
C THR A 10 4.04 4.68 -47.04
N HIS A 11 5.34 4.90 -47.31
CA HIS A 11 6.40 4.73 -46.31
C HIS A 11 6.32 5.77 -45.19
N VAL A 12 5.90 6.99 -45.53
CA VAL A 12 5.68 8.07 -44.54
C VAL A 12 4.52 7.70 -43.62
N PHE A 13 3.41 7.16 -44.16
CA PHE A 13 2.29 6.71 -43.35
C PHE A 13 2.65 5.54 -42.42
N TYR A 14 3.38 4.53 -42.90
CA TYR A 14 3.84 3.43 -42.06
C TYR A 14 4.75 3.91 -40.93
N PHE A 15 5.68 4.83 -41.24
CA PHE A 15 6.57 5.39 -40.22
C PHE A 15 5.80 6.14 -39.13
N LEU A 16 4.85 6.99 -39.51
CA LEU A 16 4.01 7.72 -38.56
C LEU A 16 3.13 6.77 -37.73
N ALA A 17 2.57 5.73 -38.34
CA ALA A 17 1.77 4.72 -37.64
C ALA A 17 2.61 3.95 -36.60
N VAL A 18 3.84 3.56 -36.95
CA VAL A 18 4.76 2.87 -36.03
C VAL A 18 5.12 3.76 -34.84
N VAL A 19 5.47 5.04 -35.09
CA VAL A 19 5.77 6.00 -34.03
C VAL A 19 4.57 6.24 -33.11
N PHE A 20 3.37 6.30 -33.68
CA PHE A 20 2.14 6.47 -32.89
C PHE A 20 1.84 5.25 -32.02
N LEU A 21 1.97 4.04 -32.58
CA LEU A 21 1.74 2.79 -31.85
C LEU A 21 2.76 2.58 -30.73
N THR A 22 4.05 2.86 -30.96
CA THR A 22 5.07 2.77 -29.90
C THR A 22 4.84 3.80 -28.79
N GLY A 23 4.40 5.01 -29.14
CA GLY A 23 3.99 6.02 -28.16
C GLY A 23 2.82 5.56 -27.27
N LEU A 24 1.79 4.95 -27.86
CA LEU A 24 0.63 4.43 -27.12
C LEU A 24 1.02 3.29 -26.16
N VAL A 25 1.84 2.34 -26.63
CA VAL A 25 2.33 1.24 -25.79
C VAL A 25 3.20 1.78 -24.64
N GLY A 26 4.06 2.77 -24.91
CA GLY A 26 4.86 3.43 -23.89
C GLY A 26 4.01 4.13 -22.82
N ALA A 27 2.96 4.85 -23.22
CA ALA A 27 2.04 5.51 -22.29
C ALA A 27 1.27 4.51 -21.40
N ALA A 28 0.80 3.40 -21.98
CA ALA A 28 0.11 2.35 -21.22
C ALA A 28 1.06 1.65 -20.21
N ALA A 29 2.28 1.36 -20.63
CA ALA A 29 3.31 0.77 -19.75
C ALA A 29 3.69 1.72 -18.62
N PHE A 30 3.84 3.02 -18.91
CA PHE A 30 4.12 4.04 -17.92
C PHE A 30 2.96 4.19 -16.91
N GLY A 31 1.71 4.18 -17.38
CA GLY A 31 0.53 4.19 -16.51
C GLY A 31 0.48 2.95 -15.59
N CYS A 32 0.77 1.75 -16.12
CA CYS A 32 0.85 0.54 -15.29
C CYS A 32 1.99 0.59 -14.26
N PHE A 33 3.12 1.20 -14.61
CA PHE A 33 4.23 1.37 -13.68
C PHE A 33 3.88 2.34 -12.54
N GLN A 34 3.19 3.45 -12.84
CA GLN A 34 2.74 4.39 -11.82
C GLN A 34 1.73 3.76 -10.86
N THR A 35 0.74 3.02 -11.35
CA THR A 35 -0.22 2.33 -10.46
C THR A 35 0.45 1.27 -9.57
N LEU A 36 1.48 0.58 -10.09
CA LEU A 36 2.31 -0.33 -9.28
C LEU A 36 3.12 0.40 -8.20
N LEU A 37 3.63 1.60 -8.48
CA LEU A 37 4.34 2.42 -7.50
C LEU A 37 3.40 2.93 -6.41
N GLU A 38 2.22 3.43 -6.78
CA GLU A 38 1.19 3.86 -5.83
C GLU A 38 0.75 2.70 -4.92
N ALA A 39 0.55 1.51 -5.48
CA ALA A 39 0.23 0.31 -4.70
C ALA A 39 1.35 -0.11 -3.74
N ARG A 40 2.61 0.15 -4.08
CA ARG A 40 3.77 -0.11 -3.19
C ARG A 40 3.89 0.95 -2.10
N GLN A 41 3.61 2.22 -2.39
CA GLN A 41 3.58 3.28 -1.38
C GLN A 41 2.50 3.00 -0.33
N HIS A 42 1.29 2.62 -0.74
CA HIS A 42 0.25 2.21 0.21
C HIS A 42 0.68 1.03 1.10
N ARG A 43 1.42 0.05 0.56
CA ARG A 43 1.96 -1.05 1.38
C ARG A 43 3.05 -0.59 2.35
N ALA A 44 3.88 0.38 1.98
CA ALA A 44 4.91 0.93 2.84
C ALA A 44 4.29 1.76 3.99
N ASP A 45 3.25 2.53 3.71
CA ASP A 45 2.53 3.30 4.74
C ASP A 45 1.82 2.38 5.75
N HIS A 46 1.29 1.23 5.30
CA HIS A 46 0.74 0.21 6.19
C HIS A 46 1.80 -0.60 6.97
N GLN A 47 3.07 -0.57 6.55
CA GLN A 47 4.16 -1.28 7.24
C GLN A 47 4.71 -0.53 8.46
N HIS A 48 4.36 0.74 8.65
CA HIS A 48 4.78 1.51 9.84
C HIS A 48 4.07 1.13 11.14
N LEU A 49 3.07 0.24 11.10
CA LEU A 49 2.51 -0.41 12.29
C LEU A 49 3.39 -1.61 12.66
N SER A 50 4.38 -1.36 13.51
CA SER A 50 5.32 -2.32 14.06
C SER A 50 4.63 -3.59 14.59
N GLY A 51 4.50 -4.59 13.72
CA GLY A 51 4.86 -5.99 13.99
C GLY A 51 4.22 -6.71 15.17
N SER A 52 2.94 -6.50 15.48
CA SER A 52 2.22 -7.46 16.35
C SER A 52 1.15 -8.20 15.56
N PHE A 53 1.50 -9.40 15.09
CA PHE A 53 0.52 -10.35 14.57
C PHE A 53 -0.03 -11.16 15.74
N ARG A 54 -1.34 -11.34 15.79
CA ARG A 54 -2.00 -12.21 16.78
C ARG A 54 -2.87 -13.22 16.08
N HIS A 55 -3.02 -14.40 16.67
CA HIS A 55 -4.04 -15.34 16.21
C HIS A 55 -5.42 -14.73 16.43
N CYS A 56 -6.29 -14.89 15.44
CA CYS A 56 -7.69 -14.49 15.56
C CYS A 56 -8.37 -15.32 16.65
N ARG A 57 -9.10 -14.65 17.54
CA ARG A 57 -9.89 -15.31 18.59
C ARG A 57 -11.12 -16.04 18.05
N TYR A 58 -11.63 -15.61 16.89
CA TYR A 58 -12.87 -16.12 16.32
C TYR A 58 -12.66 -17.24 15.30
N CYS A 59 -11.60 -17.16 14.49
CA CYS A 59 -11.25 -18.22 13.54
C CYS A 59 -9.91 -18.85 13.92
N ARG A 60 -9.86 -20.17 13.88
CA ARG A 60 -8.71 -20.95 14.38
C ARG A 60 -7.43 -20.78 13.56
N TRP A 61 -7.56 -20.27 12.33
CA TRP A 61 -6.48 -20.24 11.33
C TRP A 61 -6.09 -18.83 10.88
N GLY A 62 -6.87 -17.82 11.23
CA GLY A 62 -6.65 -16.47 10.73
C GLY A 62 -5.67 -15.69 11.58
N ASN A 63 -4.81 -14.93 10.92
CA ASN A 63 -3.98 -13.93 11.58
C ASN A 63 -4.72 -12.59 11.61
N ALA A 64 -4.65 -11.94 12.77
CA ALA A 64 -5.17 -10.61 13.02
C ALA A 64 -4.02 -9.61 12.96
N VAL A 65 -4.20 -8.58 12.13
CA VAL A 65 -3.22 -7.52 11.89
C VAL A 65 -3.68 -6.27 12.61
N LEU A 66 -2.75 -5.58 13.28
CA LEU A 66 -3.04 -4.32 13.95
C LEU A 66 -3.50 -3.29 12.92
N HIS A 67 -4.68 -2.72 13.14
CA HIS A 67 -5.28 -1.73 12.24
C HIS A 67 -5.26 -0.33 12.87
N GLU A 68 -5.61 -0.25 14.16
CA GLU A 68 -5.68 1.01 14.89
C GLU A 68 -5.08 0.83 16.28
N GLU A 69 -4.29 1.80 16.73
CA GLU A 69 -3.82 1.90 18.11
C GLU A 69 -4.08 3.31 18.63
N SER A 70 -4.72 3.40 19.78
CA SER A 70 -4.90 4.65 20.51
C SER A 70 -4.38 4.51 21.93
N VAL A 71 -3.76 5.57 22.43
CA VAL A 71 -3.26 5.65 23.80
C VAL A 71 -3.94 6.83 24.46
N ARG A 72 -4.52 6.60 25.63
CA ARG A 72 -5.16 7.60 26.48
C ARG A 72 -4.62 7.49 27.89
N PHE A 73 -4.66 8.59 28.62
CA PHE A 73 -4.27 8.64 30.02
C PHE A 73 -5.53 8.90 30.85
N GLU A 74 -5.85 8.00 31.76
CA GLU A 74 -7.01 8.08 32.66
C GLU A 74 -6.50 8.09 34.10
N ASP A 75 -6.66 9.21 34.81
CA ASP A 75 -6.21 9.42 36.19
C ASP A 75 -4.73 9.04 36.43
N ARG A 76 -4.50 7.80 36.91
CA ARG A 76 -3.19 7.22 37.24
C ARG A 76 -2.79 6.08 36.32
N ASP A 77 -3.51 5.87 35.22
CA ASP A 77 -3.31 4.76 34.30
C ASP A 77 -3.04 5.25 32.88
N ARG A 78 -2.09 4.61 32.21
CA ARG A 78 -1.95 4.64 30.76
C ARG A 78 -2.81 3.53 30.16
N VAL A 79 -3.84 3.91 29.41
CA VAL A 79 -4.74 2.99 28.72
C VAL A 79 -4.35 2.91 27.25
N THR A 80 -3.96 1.73 26.79
CA THR A 80 -3.65 1.46 25.38
C THR A 80 -4.75 0.59 24.79
N VAL A 81 -5.42 1.07 23.76
CA VAL A 81 -6.47 0.35 23.03
C VAL A 81 -5.95 0.03 21.63
N ARG A 82 -5.97 -1.26 21.27
CA ARG A 82 -5.55 -1.75 19.95
C ARG A 82 -6.71 -2.48 19.30
N CYS A 83 -6.97 -2.18 18.03
CA CYS A 83 -7.93 -2.88 17.19
C CYS A 83 -7.17 -3.69 16.14
N TYR A 84 -7.44 -4.99 16.09
CA TYR A 84 -6.88 -5.92 15.12
C TYR A 84 -7.97 -6.43 14.18
N PHE A 85 -7.71 -6.48 12.88
CA PHE A 85 -8.61 -7.09 11.91
C PHE A 85 -8.05 -8.43 11.42
N CYS A 86 -8.88 -9.46 11.43
CA CYS A 86 -8.49 -10.75 10.88
C CYS A 86 -8.57 -10.74 9.35
N HIS A 87 -7.50 -11.15 8.67
CA HIS A 87 -7.50 -11.27 7.21
C HIS A 87 -8.45 -12.39 6.72
N SER A 88 -8.69 -13.42 7.53
CA SER A 88 -9.50 -14.57 7.11
C SER A 88 -11.00 -14.34 7.31
N CYS A 89 -11.43 -13.86 8.49
CA CYS A 89 -12.85 -13.69 8.78
C CYS A 89 -13.32 -12.22 8.77
N GLY A 90 -12.42 -11.25 8.63
CA GLY A 90 -12.77 -9.82 8.60
C GLY A 90 -13.26 -9.24 9.93
N LEU A 91 -13.35 -10.04 11.01
CA LEU A 91 -13.89 -9.58 12.28
C LEU A 91 -12.89 -8.72 13.07
N PRO A 92 -13.33 -7.60 13.67
CA PRO A 92 -12.51 -6.75 14.51
C PRO A 92 -12.29 -7.37 15.90
N GLN A 93 -11.10 -7.16 16.46
CA GLN A 93 -10.68 -7.67 17.77
C GLN A 93 -10.03 -6.55 18.58
N TRP A 94 -10.68 -6.18 19.68
CA TRP A 94 -10.20 -5.14 20.56
C TRP A 94 -9.34 -5.70 21.69
N PHE A 95 -8.22 -5.04 21.95
CA PHE A 95 -7.32 -5.34 23.05
C PHE A 95 -7.07 -4.06 23.85
N VAL A 96 -7.43 -4.10 25.13
CA VAL A 96 -7.24 -2.98 26.05
C VAL A 96 -6.20 -3.38 27.07
N ARG A 97 -5.14 -2.59 27.20
CA ARG A 97 -4.10 -2.74 28.22
C ARG A 97 -4.06 -1.49 29.07
N ARG A 98 -4.28 -1.64 30.38
CA ARG A 98 -4.08 -0.58 31.38
C ARG A 98 -2.76 -0.82 32.07
N VAL A 99 -1.92 0.22 32.16
CA VAL A 99 -0.64 0.19 32.86
C VAL A 99 -0.62 1.34 33.86
N PRO A 100 -0.51 1.07 35.16
CA PRO A 100 -0.44 2.13 36.16
C PRO A 100 0.81 2.99 35.95
N LEU A 101 0.66 4.31 36.09
CA LEU A 101 1.70 5.31 35.91
C LEU A 101 2.76 5.28 37.02
N THR A 102 2.52 4.54 38.09
CA THR A 102 3.48 4.34 39.19
C THR A 102 4.77 3.68 38.74
N HIS A 103 4.80 3.02 37.57
CA HIS A 103 6.01 2.46 36.96
C HIS A 103 6.91 3.48 36.24
N PHE A 104 6.51 4.76 36.14
CA PHE A 104 7.30 5.82 35.50
C PHE A 104 7.92 6.81 36.50
N ALA A 105 7.79 6.56 37.80
CA ALA A 105 8.38 7.38 38.85
C ALA A 105 9.63 6.72 39.43
N GLU A 106 10.78 6.86 38.74
CA GLU A 106 12.17 6.88 39.27
C GLU A 106 13.14 6.95 38.06
N PRO A 107 14.27 7.69 38.13
CA PRO A 107 15.09 7.96 39.31
C PRO A 107 14.82 9.27 40.06
#